data_AF-A0A1Q2GWL4-F1
#
_entry.id   AF-A0A1Q2GWL4-F1
#
_cell.length_a   1.000
_cell.length_b   1.000
_cell.length_c   1.000
_cell.angle_alpha   90.00
_cell.angle_beta   90.00
_cell.angle_gamma   90.00
#
_symmetry.space_group_name_H-M   'P 1'
#
loop_
_entity.id
_entity.type
_entity.pdbx_description
1 polymer ?
#
loop_
_entity_poly.entity_id
_entity_poly.type
_entity_poly.pdbx_seq_one_letter_code
_entity_poly.pdbx_strand_id
1 'polypeptide(L)'
;MKVEIADCVLSSEPKLEEVYNQLIAFRKKHSLGYQSFLKIINNSKIKENLKRSFKSLFESNANMIRYKYTTTVVVKKTMENQIEVQHLNEVLSVKAFVVLENEHNDLNFLLAAISSVKQGIDLSKYYQSLWTVRGSGGCGDMPKLMEKLFDESINLSRIAAVHDSDKYHNESELQKAQLNIIAKATEISLQCITLEKREIENYIPFSVLDSVYNPKYPKLQAFKKLNHIQRSFYDMKEGFKKVEYSNAIYNGIFNNVCEDVLQTLKDGFGDNIASQAFSTKYFHLYSKQNLDLYDTDIYKEFKHIHDTISSLL
;
A
#
# COMPACT_ATOMS: atom_id res chain seq x y z
N MET A 1 -4.47 -14.55 -3.64
CA MET A 1 -3.29 -15.26 -4.15
C MET A 1 -3.65 -16.28 -5.21
N LYS A 2 -2.77 -16.51 -6.18
CA LYS A 2 -2.83 -17.65 -7.08
C LYS A 2 -2.10 -18.84 -6.45
N VAL A 3 -2.75 -19.99 -6.40
CA VAL A 3 -2.23 -21.21 -5.80
C VAL A 3 -1.94 -22.22 -6.89
N GLU A 4 -0.67 -22.59 -7.05
CA GLU A 4 -0.25 -23.74 -7.85
C GLU A 4 -0.05 -24.97 -6.92
N ILE A 5 -0.15 -26.17 -7.48
CA ILE A 5 -0.04 -27.44 -6.77
C ILE A 5 1.08 -28.24 -7.44
N ALA A 6 2.11 -28.59 -6.67
CA ALA A 6 3.27 -29.32 -7.18
C ALA A 6 2.95 -30.79 -7.45
N ASP A 7 3.77 -31.41 -8.32
CA ASP A 7 3.59 -32.81 -8.72
C ASP A 7 3.74 -33.79 -7.54
N CYS A 8 4.51 -33.43 -6.51
CA CYS A 8 4.62 -34.20 -5.28
C CYS A 8 3.29 -34.29 -4.50
N VAL A 9 2.45 -33.27 -4.59
CA VAL A 9 1.09 -33.28 -4.01
C VAL A 9 0.14 -34.06 -4.92
N LEU A 10 0.22 -33.85 -6.24
CA LEU A 10 -0.62 -34.57 -7.23
C LEU A 10 -0.41 -36.09 -7.21
N SER A 11 0.75 -36.55 -6.73
CA SER A 11 1.09 -37.97 -6.60
C SER A 11 0.47 -38.63 -5.37
N SER A 12 -0.13 -37.86 -4.45
CA SER A 12 -0.76 -38.33 -3.22
C SER A 12 -2.21 -37.83 -3.14
N GLU A 13 -3.16 -38.72 -3.43
CA GLU A 13 -4.58 -38.37 -3.41
C GLU A 13 -5.06 -37.80 -2.06
N PRO A 14 -4.68 -38.36 -0.89
CA PRO A 14 -5.06 -37.77 0.39
C PRO A 14 -4.56 -36.34 0.58
N LYS A 15 -3.34 -36.04 0.12
CA LYS A 15 -2.78 -34.68 0.20
C LYS A 15 -3.49 -33.74 -0.77
N LEU A 16 -3.85 -34.22 -1.96
CA LEU A 16 -4.61 -33.42 -2.92
C LEU A 16 -6.03 -33.12 -2.43
N GLU A 17 -6.71 -34.08 -1.79
CA GLU A 17 -8.00 -33.87 -1.13
C GLU A 17 -7.89 -32.86 0.02
N GLU A 18 -6.83 -32.96 0.82
CA GLU A 18 -6.52 -31.99 1.89
C GLU A 18 -6.37 -30.58 1.31
N VAL A 19 -5.64 -30.40 0.22
CA VAL A 19 -5.51 -29.12 -0.49
C VAL A 19 -6.86 -28.64 -1.00
N TYR A 20 -7.66 -29.50 -1.63
CA TYR A 20 -8.99 -29.12 -2.12
C TYR A 20 -9.88 -28.57 -0.98
N ASN A 21 -9.93 -29.28 0.15
CA ASN A 21 -10.73 -28.90 1.32
C ASN A 21 -10.31 -27.54 1.88
N GLN A 22 -9.01 -27.26 1.91
CA GLN A 22 -8.50 -25.97 2.33
C GLN A 22 -8.84 -24.86 1.32
N LEU A 23 -8.71 -25.13 0.01
CA LEU A 23 -9.06 -24.16 -1.02
C LEU A 23 -10.56 -23.84 -1.01
N ILE A 24 -11.45 -24.82 -0.91
CA ILE A 24 -12.90 -24.53 -0.91
C ILE A 24 -13.33 -23.69 0.30
N ALA A 25 -12.71 -23.90 1.47
CA ALA A 25 -12.97 -23.11 2.68
C ALA A 25 -12.67 -21.61 2.49
N PHE A 26 -11.68 -21.27 1.65
CA PHE A 26 -11.27 -19.90 1.36
C PHE A 26 -11.50 -19.46 -0.08
N ARG A 27 -12.52 -20.02 -0.77
CA ARG A 27 -12.75 -19.85 -2.22
C ARG A 27 -12.71 -18.41 -2.75
N LYS A 28 -13.01 -17.39 -1.92
CA LYS A 28 -12.98 -15.96 -2.32
C LYS A 28 -11.62 -15.26 -2.14
N LYS A 29 -10.61 -15.94 -1.58
CA LYS A 29 -9.29 -15.36 -1.24
C LYS A 29 -8.15 -15.82 -2.15
N HIS A 30 -8.45 -16.76 -3.06
CA HIS A 30 -7.45 -17.30 -3.96
C HIS A 30 -8.03 -17.64 -5.34
N SER A 31 -7.15 -18.07 -6.23
CA SER A 31 -7.50 -18.74 -7.48
C SER A 31 -6.60 -19.97 -7.64
N LEU A 32 -7.16 -21.06 -8.16
CA LEU A 32 -6.34 -22.19 -8.60
C LEU A 32 -5.63 -21.80 -9.89
N GLY A 33 -4.33 -22.08 -9.95
CA GLY A 33 -3.53 -21.81 -11.13
C GLY A 33 -3.93 -22.68 -12.32
N TYR A 34 -3.94 -22.08 -13.51
CA TYR A 34 -4.34 -22.78 -14.73
C TYR A 34 -3.48 -24.01 -15.03
N GLN A 35 -2.18 -23.96 -14.75
CA GLN A 35 -1.29 -25.09 -14.96
C GLN A 35 -1.63 -26.24 -14.01
N SER A 36 -1.86 -25.94 -12.74
CA SER A 36 -2.32 -26.94 -11.76
C SER A 36 -3.68 -27.52 -12.13
N PHE A 37 -4.61 -26.68 -12.59
CA PHE A 37 -5.90 -27.14 -13.11
C PHE A 37 -5.73 -28.15 -14.25
N LEU A 38 -4.95 -27.81 -15.30
CA LEU A 38 -4.70 -28.72 -16.42
C LEU A 38 -4.06 -30.03 -15.98
N LYS A 39 -3.06 -29.97 -15.08
CA LYS A 39 -2.42 -31.16 -14.52
C LYS A 39 -3.43 -32.05 -13.78
N ILE A 40 -4.34 -31.47 -13.00
CA ILE A 40 -5.35 -32.23 -12.26
C ILE A 40 -6.34 -32.91 -13.22
N ILE A 41 -6.89 -32.17 -14.19
CA ILE A 41 -7.91 -32.69 -15.08
C ILE A 41 -7.36 -33.80 -16.00
N ASN A 42 -6.12 -33.65 -16.46
CA ASN A 42 -5.50 -34.61 -17.39
C ASN A 42 -4.80 -35.79 -16.70
N ASN A 43 -4.73 -35.83 -15.36
CA ASN A 43 -4.05 -36.91 -14.65
C ASN A 43 -4.95 -38.13 -14.49
N SER A 44 -4.55 -39.26 -15.08
CA SER A 44 -5.29 -40.53 -15.05
C SER A 44 -5.35 -41.19 -13.67
N LYS A 45 -4.45 -40.83 -12.75
CA LYS A 45 -4.39 -41.39 -11.40
C LYS A 45 -5.34 -40.70 -10.41
N ILE A 46 -5.85 -39.52 -10.75
CA ILE A 46 -6.77 -38.76 -9.89
C ILE A 46 -8.21 -39.21 -10.16
N LYS A 47 -8.98 -39.49 -9.10
CA LYS A 47 -10.39 -39.86 -9.23
C LYS A 47 -11.24 -38.77 -9.87
N GLU A 48 -12.24 -39.21 -10.63
CA GLU A 48 -13.06 -38.32 -11.46
C GLU A 48 -13.97 -37.39 -10.67
N ASN A 49 -14.38 -37.80 -9.46
CA ASN A 49 -15.11 -36.92 -8.54
C ASN A 49 -14.23 -35.73 -8.10
N LEU A 50 -12.96 -35.97 -7.75
CA LEU A 50 -12.03 -34.94 -7.32
C LEU A 50 -11.70 -33.97 -8.46
N LYS A 51 -11.54 -34.46 -9.69
CA LYS A 51 -11.40 -33.60 -10.87
C LYS A 51 -12.59 -32.67 -11.09
N ARG A 52 -13.82 -33.19 -10.96
CA ARG A 52 -15.04 -32.37 -11.05
C ARG A 52 -15.08 -31.29 -9.96
N SER A 53 -14.68 -31.65 -8.75
CA SER A 53 -14.57 -30.70 -7.63
C SER A 53 -13.58 -29.57 -7.92
N PHE A 54 -12.37 -29.88 -8.40
CA PHE A 54 -11.39 -28.87 -8.80
C PHE A 54 -11.83 -28.04 -10.00
N LYS A 55 -12.54 -28.64 -10.97
CA LYS A 55 -13.14 -27.91 -12.09
C LYS A 55 -14.13 -26.86 -11.63
N SER A 56 -15.06 -27.24 -10.75
CA SER A 56 -16.02 -26.30 -10.15
C SER A 56 -15.33 -25.17 -9.37
N LEU A 57 -14.29 -25.51 -8.60
CA LEU A 57 -13.49 -24.52 -7.87
C LEU A 57 -12.78 -23.54 -8.82
N PHE A 58 -12.17 -24.04 -9.90
CA PHE A 58 -11.48 -23.20 -10.89
C PHE A 58 -12.44 -22.25 -11.62
N GLU A 59 -13.58 -22.78 -12.08
CA GLU A 59 -14.60 -22.01 -12.82
C GLU A 59 -15.27 -20.94 -11.94
N SER A 60 -15.52 -21.23 -10.66
CA SER A 60 -16.12 -20.26 -9.72
C SER A 60 -15.19 -19.09 -9.36
N ASN A 61 -13.87 -19.27 -9.47
CA ASN A 61 -12.88 -18.25 -9.11
C ASN A 61 -12.41 -17.39 -10.29
N ALA A 62 -12.71 -17.77 -11.54
CA ALA A 62 -12.22 -17.09 -12.75
C ALA A 62 -12.69 -15.62 -12.87
N ASN A 63 -13.76 -15.23 -12.18
CA ASN A 63 -14.41 -13.92 -12.34
C ASN A 63 -14.09 -12.91 -11.23
N MET A 64 -13.34 -13.29 -10.19
CA MET A 64 -13.33 -12.49 -8.96
C MET A 64 -12.13 -11.56 -8.83
N ILE A 65 -10.88 -12.01 -9.05
CA ILE A 65 -9.67 -11.20 -8.89
C ILE A 65 -8.52 -11.78 -9.72
N ARG A 66 -7.77 -10.94 -10.44
CA ARG A 66 -6.48 -11.33 -11.02
C ARG A 66 -5.37 -11.17 -9.98
N TYR A 67 -5.12 -12.23 -9.23
CA TYR A 67 -4.05 -12.26 -8.23
C TYR A 67 -2.68 -12.21 -8.91
N LYS A 68 -1.82 -11.30 -8.44
CA LYS A 68 -0.43 -11.15 -8.88
C LYS A 68 0.50 -12.02 -8.03
N TYR A 69 0.19 -12.22 -6.74
CA TYR A 69 0.97 -13.09 -5.86
C TYR A 69 0.71 -14.57 -6.18
N THR A 70 1.76 -15.34 -6.47
CA THR A 70 1.67 -16.78 -6.75
C THR A 70 2.49 -17.57 -5.75
N THR A 71 1.92 -18.66 -5.25
CA THR A 71 2.59 -19.62 -4.36
C THR A 71 2.35 -21.05 -4.84
N THR A 72 3.26 -21.96 -4.50
CA THR A 72 3.14 -23.38 -4.86
C THR A 72 2.99 -24.25 -3.62
N VAL A 73 1.94 -25.06 -3.59
CA VAL A 73 1.70 -26.02 -2.52
C VAL A 73 2.52 -27.27 -2.77
N VAL A 74 3.27 -27.69 -1.75
CA VAL A 74 4.21 -28.82 -1.78
C VAL A 74 4.01 -29.72 -0.56
N VAL A 75 4.54 -30.94 -0.62
CA VAL A 75 4.58 -31.82 0.56
C VAL A 75 5.68 -31.39 1.56
N LYS A 76 6.80 -30.86 1.06
CA LYS A 76 7.93 -30.37 1.87
C LYS A 76 8.51 -29.13 1.22
N LYS A 77 8.72 -28.06 2.00
CA LYS A 77 9.24 -26.78 1.52
C LYS A 77 10.72 -26.89 1.20
N THR A 78 11.10 -26.40 0.01
CA THR A 78 12.49 -26.27 -0.46
C THR A 78 12.82 -24.88 -0.99
N MET A 79 11.80 -24.05 -1.26
CA MET A 79 11.94 -22.69 -1.75
C MET A 79 11.04 -21.73 -0.96
N GLU A 80 11.35 -20.43 -0.97
CA GLU A 80 10.61 -19.41 -0.20
C GLU A 80 9.14 -19.29 -0.63
N ASN A 81 8.87 -19.35 -1.94
CA ASN A 81 7.53 -19.22 -2.53
C ASN A 81 6.68 -20.50 -2.48
N GLN A 82 7.07 -21.46 -1.64
CA GLN A 82 6.36 -22.70 -1.43
C GLN A 82 5.70 -22.75 -0.05
N ILE A 83 4.55 -23.42 -0.01
CA ILE A 83 3.79 -23.66 1.21
C ILE A 83 3.57 -25.15 1.36
N GLU A 84 3.84 -25.70 2.53
CA GLU A 84 3.52 -27.10 2.79
C GLU A 84 2.01 -27.29 2.94
N VAL A 85 1.48 -28.43 2.50
CA VAL A 85 0.04 -28.73 2.56
C VAL A 85 -0.58 -28.43 3.94
N GLN A 86 0.15 -28.73 5.03
CA GLN A 86 -0.32 -28.52 6.41
C GLN A 86 -0.49 -27.04 6.81
N HIS A 87 0.27 -26.13 6.16
CA HIS A 87 0.25 -24.70 6.46
C HIS A 87 -0.67 -23.90 5.52
N LEU A 88 -1.22 -24.53 4.48
CA LEU A 88 -2.02 -23.83 3.47
C LEU A 88 -3.25 -23.12 4.10
N ASN A 89 -3.88 -23.72 5.10
CA ASN A 89 -5.05 -23.15 5.78
C ASN A 89 -4.70 -21.84 6.49
N GLU A 90 -3.62 -21.88 7.26
CA GLU A 90 -3.08 -20.74 8.00
C GLU A 90 -2.78 -19.60 7.04
N VAL A 91 -2.07 -19.90 5.95
CA VAL A 91 -1.73 -18.92 4.90
C VAL A 91 -2.95 -18.32 4.22
N LEU A 92 -3.94 -19.14 3.83
CA LEU A 92 -5.17 -18.66 3.19
C LEU A 92 -6.06 -17.85 4.13
N SER A 93 -5.92 -18.05 5.44
CA SER A 93 -6.65 -17.29 6.44
C SER A 93 -6.14 -15.85 6.57
N VAL A 94 -4.83 -15.63 6.36
CA VAL A 94 -4.13 -14.36 6.57
C VAL A 94 -4.37 -13.36 5.42
N LYS A 95 -4.58 -12.10 5.80
CA LYS A 95 -4.76 -10.97 4.88
C LYS A 95 -3.40 -10.41 4.48
N ALA A 96 -3.32 -9.71 3.35
CA ALA A 96 -2.18 -8.84 3.10
C ALA A 96 -2.20 -7.66 4.07
N PHE A 97 -1.03 -7.17 4.46
CA PHE A 97 -0.90 -6.03 5.37
C PHE A 97 -0.19 -4.86 4.68
N VAL A 98 -0.66 -3.65 4.95
CA VAL A 98 0.07 -2.42 4.68
C VAL A 98 0.39 -1.79 6.02
N VAL A 99 1.69 -1.62 6.31
CA VAL A 99 2.17 -0.99 7.52
C VAL A 99 2.32 0.51 7.27
N LEU A 100 1.67 1.30 8.13
CA LEU A 100 1.71 2.76 8.12
C LEU A 100 2.21 3.28 9.47
N GLU A 101 2.52 4.57 9.56
CA GLU A 101 2.91 5.18 10.84
C GLU A 101 1.69 5.41 11.75
N ASN A 102 0.59 5.92 11.17
CA ASN A 102 -0.66 6.27 11.82
C ASN A 102 -1.87 5.54 11.18
N GLU A 103 -2.62 4.79 11.98
CA GLU A 103 -3.77 4.00 11.49
C GLU A 103 -4.96 4.83 10.99
N HIS A 104 -5.00 6.13 11.27
CA HIS A 104 -6.15 6.98 10.94
C HIS A 104 -5.90 7.90 9.75
N ASN A 105 -4.95 8.82 9.86
CA ASN A 105 -4.70 9.81 8.81
C ASN A 105 -4.06 9.16 7.57
N ASP A 106 -3.04 8.33 7.77
CA ASP A 106 -2.34 7.67 6.66
C ASP A 106 -3.23 6.64 5.98
N LEU A 107 -4.13 5.97 6.73
CA LEU A 107 -5.15 5.10 6.14
C LEU A 107 -6.05 5.89 5.19
N ASN A 108 -6.54 7.06 5.62
CA ASN A 108 -7.41 7.88 4.79
C ASN A 108 -6.67 8.42 3.55
N PHE A 109 -5.41 8.80 3.69
CA PHE A 109 -4.52 9.13 2.57
C PHE A 109 -4.40 7.94 1.61
N LEU A 110 -4.09 6.75 2.11
CA LEU A 110 -3.93 5.53 1.32
C LEU A 110 -5.21 5.19 0.55
N LEU A 111 -6.36 5.30 1.20
CA LEU A 111 -7.66 5.09 0.57
C LEU A 111 -7.96 6.14 -0.51
N ALA A 112 -7.61 7.41 -0.27
CA ALA A 112 -7.72 8.46 -1.28
C ALA A 112 -6.83 8.14 -2.50
N ALA A 113 -5.56 7.78 -2.27
CA ALA A 113 -4.60 7.41 -3.29
C ALA A 113 -5.08 6.23 -4.13
N ILE A 114 -5.53 5.14 -3.49
CA ILE A 114 -6.11 3.98 -4.15
C ILE A 114 -7.34 4.36 -4.98
N SER A 115 -8.24 5.18 -4.42
CA SER A 115 -9.50 5.56 -5.08
C SER A 115 -9.28 6.42 -6.34
N SER A 116 -8.14 7.10 -6.44
CA SER A 116 -7.73 7.88 -7.61
C SER A 116 -7.43 7.00 -8.84
N VAL A 117 -6.98 5.76 -8.61
CA VAL A 117 -6.55 4.84 -9.66
C VAL A 117 -7.75 4.01 -10.13
N LYS A 118 -8.24 4.32 -11.34
CA LYS A 118 -9.40 3.64 -11.94
C LYS A 118 -9.05 2.37 -12.73
N GLN A 119 -7.76 2.11 -12.94
CA GLN A 119 -7.28 0.95 -13.68
C GLN A 119 -6.98 -0.20 -12.72
N GLY A 120 -7.24 -1.45 -13.15
CA GLY A 120 -6.94 -2.64 -12.36
C GLY A 120 -8.01 -2.99 -11.33
N ILE A 121 -7.59 -3.67 -10.27
CA ILE A 121 -8.49 -4.12 -9.20
C ILE A 121 -8.95 -2.94 -8.34
N ASP A 122 -10.24 -2.90 -8.03
CA ASP A 122 -10.81 -1.96 -7.06
C ASP A 122 -10.47 -2.41 -5.63
N LEU A 123 -9.27 -2.04 -5.17
CA LEU A 123 -8.75 -2.46 -3.86
C LEU A 123 -9.65 -2.04 -2.69
N SER A 124 -10.39 -0.94 -2.82
CA SER A 124 -11.31 -0.45 -1.78
C SER A 124 -12.41 -1.47 -1.46
N LYS A 125 -12.89 -2.24 -2.45
CA LYS A 125 -13.87 -3.32 -2.24
C LYS A 125 -13.34 -4.49 -1.42
N TYR A 126 -12.02 -4.67 -1.39
CA TYR A 126 -11.36 -5.79 -0.73
C TYR A 126 -10.65 -5.40 0.57
N TYR A 127 -10.74 -4.14 0.97
CA TYR A 127 -10.28 -3.68 2.27
C TYR A 127 -10.99 -4.46 3.39
N GLN A 128 -10.25 -4.80 4.44
CA GLN A 128 -10.64 -5.68 5.54
C GLN A 128 -10.97 -7.14 5.17
N SER A 129 -11.15 -7.51 3.91
CA SER A 129 -11.43 -8.90 3.51
C SER A 129 -10.18 -9.63 2.98
N LEU A 130 -9.39 -8.97 2.13
CA LEU A 130 -8.17 -9.52 1.53
C LEU A 130 -6.89 -8.80 1.94
N TRP A 131 -7.01 -7.51 2.26
CA TRP A 131 -5.91 -6.70 2.77
C TRP A 131 -6.40 -5.74 3.85
N THR A 132 -5.50 -5.26 4.71
CA THR A 132 -5.82 -4.30 5.77
C THR A 132 -4.58 -3.49 6.13
N VAL A 133 -4.79 -2.38 6.85
CA VAL A 133 -3.71 -1.59 7.43
C VAL A 133 -3.41 -2.04 8.86
N ARG A 134 -2.16 -1.86 9.27
CA ARG A 134 -1.68 -1.85 10.65
C ARG A 134 -0.78 -0.64 10.84
N GLY A 135 -0.94 0.08 11.93
CA GLY A 135 -0.11 1.23 12.26
C GLY A 135 0.74 0.95 13.46
N SER A 136 1.95 1.48 13.44
CA SER A 136 2.91 1.31 14.52
C SER A 136 2.72 2.29 15.67
N GLY A 137 1.99 3.39 15.46
CA GLY A 137 1.89 4.50 16.42
C GLY A 137 3.10 5.45 16.34
N GLY A 138 3.80 5.48 15.21
CA GLY A 138 4.98 6.31 14.92
C GLY A 138 6.08 5.57 14.13
N CYS A 139 6.97 6.31 13.45
CA CYS A 139 7.99 5.73 12.56
C CYS A 139 8.95 4.76 13.29
N GLY A 140 9.26 5.02 14.55
CA GLY A 140 10.27 4.25 15.32
C GLY A 140 9.88 2.80 15.62
N ASP A 141 8.57 2.49 15.67
CA ASP A 141 8.06 1.15 15.96
C ASP A 141 7.61 0.39 14.71
N MET A 142 7.63 1.06 13.56
CA MET A 142 7.29 0.46 12.27
C MET A 142 8.18 -0.75 11.92
N PRO A 143 9.52 -0.73 12.13
CA PRO A 143 10.37 -1.91 11.95
C PRO A 143 9.95 -3.13 12.79
N LYS A 144 9.60 -2.92 14.06
CA LYS A 144 9.18 -4.01 14.96
C LYS A 144 7.83 -4.59 14.55
N LEU A 145 6.91 -3.74 14.09
CA LEU A 145 5.60 -4.18 13.61
C LEU A 145 5.74 -5.01 12.32
N MET A 146 6.62 -4.59 11.39
CA MET A 146 6.91 -5.36 10.18
C MET A 146 7.46 -6.76 10.51
N GLU A 147 8.43 -6.84 11.43
CA GLU A 147 9.01 -8.11 11.88
C GLU A 147 7.97 -9.02 12.53
N LYS A 148 7.16 -8.47 13.45
CA LYS A 148 6.07 -9.21 14.08
C LYS A 148 5.07 -9.78 13.05
N LEU A 149 4.64 -8.96 12.09
CA LEU A 149 3.69 -9.40 11.05
C LEU A 149 4.32 -10.43 10.11
N PHE A 150 5.61 -10.31 9.82
CA PHE A 150 6.35 -11.27 9.01
C PHE A 150 6.39 -12.64 9.69
N ASP A 151 6.74 -12.70 10.97
CA ASP A 151 6.76 -13.93 11.76
C ASP A 151 5.36 -14.57 11.84
N GLU A 152 4.32 -13.77 12.09
CA GLU A 152 2.92 -14.23 12.12
C GLU A 152 2.42 -14.75 10.76
N SER A 153 3.06 -14.35 9.65
CA SER A 153 2.67 -14.73 8.29
C SER A 153 3.33 -16.03 7.79
N ILE A 154 4.05 -16.76 8.66
CA ILE A 154 4.83 -17.95 8.27
C ILE A 154 5.82 -17.60 7.15
N ASN A 155 6.44 -16.42 7.25
CA ASN A 155 7.41 -15.88 6.30
C ASN A 155 6.87 -15.75 4.86
N LEU A 156 5.60 -15.37 4.70
CA LEU A 156 5.04 -15.00 3.41
C LEU A 156 4.99 -13.49 3.28
N SER A 157 5.78 -12.96 2.36
CA SER A 157 5.89 -11.53 2.06
C SER A 157 4.65 -10.95 1.35
N ARG A 158 3.51 -10.95 2.03
CA ARG A 158 2.27 -10.23 1.64
C ARG A 158 2.10 -8.97 2.49
N ILE A 159 3.22 -8.32 2.77
CA ILE A 159 3.31 -7.13 3.62
C ILE A 159 4.02 -6.06 2.79
N ALA A 160 3.47 -4.85 2.81
CA ALA A 160 4.15 -3.65 2.32
C ALA A 160 4.20 -2.58 3.42
N ALA A 161 5.15 -1.67 3.30
CA ALA A 161 5.32 -0.49 4.14
C ALA A 161 5.12 0.77 3.29
N VAL A 162 4.44 1.78 3.84
CA VAL A 162 4.38 3.13 3.27
C VAL A 162 4.68 4.12 4.40
N HIS A 163 5.61 5.05 4.18
CA HIS A 163 5.98 6.05 5.17
C HIS A 163 6.38 7.38 4.53
N ASP A 164 6.27 8.45 5.33
CA ASP A 164 6.68 9.80 4.95
C ASP A 164 8.19 9.89 4.74
N SER A 165 8.66 10.80 3.88
CA SER A 165 10.10 10.97 3.68
C SER A 165 10.75 11.83 4.75
N ASP A 166 9.99 12.72 5.37
CA ASP A 166 10.48 13.77 6.27
C ASP A 166 11.65 14.58 5.69
N LYS A 167 11.73 14.64 4.36
CA LYS A 167 12.75 15.41 3.66
C LYS A 167 12.46 16.90 3.77
N TYR A 168 13.51 17.70 3.88
CA TYR A 168 13.43 19.15 3.81
C TYR A 168 13.60 19.69 2.38
N HIS A 169 14.18 18.89 1.48
CA HIS A 169 14.29 19.17 0.05
C HIS A 169 14.60 17.88 -0.73
N ASN A 170 14.51 17.91 -2.07
CA ASN A 170 14.73 16.72 -2.91
C ASN A 170 16.08 16.02 -2.65
N GLU A 171 17.14 16.82 -2.49
CA GLU A 171 18.51 16.35 -2.28
C GLU A 171 18.83 15.97 -0.83
N SER A 172 17.92 16.21 0.13
CA SER A 172 18.22 15.88 1.53
C SER A 172 18.25 14.36 1.70
N GLU A 173 19.24 13.90 2.46
CA GLU A 173 19.27 12.51 2.91
C GLU A 173 18.04 12.20 3.77
N LEU A 174 17.60 10.95 3.72
CA LEU A 174 16.57 10.46 4.63
C LEU A 174 17.10 10.44 6.05
N GLN A 175 16.24 10.75 7.02
CA GLN A 175 16.63 10.69 8.42
C GLN A 175 16.78 9.22 8.86
N LYS A 176 17.47 9.01 9.99
CA LYS A 176 17.78 7.68 10.52
C LYS A 176 16.54 6.79 10.71
N ALA A 177 15.40 7.38 11.08
CA ALA A 177 14.15 6.64 11.26
C ALA A 177 13.67 6.00 9.94
N GLN A 178 13.62 6.77 8.85
CA GLN A 178 13.26 6.30 7.52
C GLN A 178 14.26 5.27 6.99
N LEU A 179 15.56 5.50 7.19
CA LEU A 179 16.60 4.52 6.79
C LEU A 179 16.43 3.18 7.52
N ASN A 180 16.07 3.19 8.80
CA ASN A 180 15.81 1.96 9.55
C ASN A 180 14.57 1.21 9.03
N ILE A 181 13.51 1.92 8.62
CA ILE A 181 12.33 1.32 8.01
C ILE A 181 12.72 0.60 6.70
N ILE A 182 13.46 1.29 5.81
CA ILE A 182 13.92 0.73 4.54
C ILE A 182 14.84 -0.48 4.77
N ALA A 183 15.79 -0.37 5.71
CA ALA A 183 16.72 -1.44 6.01
C ALA A 183 16.00 -2.70 6.51
N LYS A 184 15.06 -2.55 7.46
CA LYS A 184 14.27 -3.69 7.96
C LYS A 184 13.38 -4.27 6.86
N ALA A 185 12.68 -3.44 6.08
CA ALA A 185 11.86 -3.94 4.97
C ALA A 185 12.71 -4.74 3.95
N THR A 186 13.92 -4.28 3.66
CA THR A 186 14.87 -4.99 2.77
C THR A 186 15.33 -6.32 3.38
N GLU A 187 15.68 -6.33 4.67
CA GLU A 187 16.12 -7.53 5.41
C GLU A 187 15.10 -8.67 5.32
N ILE A 188 13.81 -8.36 5.50
CA ILE A 188 12.72 -9.35 5.45
C ILE A 188 11.99 -9.39 4.09
N SER A 189 12.61 -8.83 3.04
CA SER A 189 12.11 -8.88 1.65
C SER A 189 10.66 -8.39 1.48
N LEU A 190 10.33 -7.29 2.14
CA LEU A 190 9.06 -6.58 2.00
C LEU A 190 9.15 -5.43 1.01
N GLN A 191 8.02 -5.11 0.38
CA GLN A 191 7.92 -3.90 -0.42
C GLN A 191 7.85 -2.68 0.50
N CYS A 192 8.67 -1.66 0.25
CA CYS A 192 8.68 -0.42 1.01
C CYS A 192 8.55 0.76 0.07
N ILE A 193 7.62 1.68 0.36
CA ILE A 193 7.41 2.93 -0.35
C ILE A 193 7.74 4.06 0.62
N THR A 194 8.79 4.80 0.31
CA THR A 194 9.03 6.12 0.89
C THR A 194 8.37 7.14 -0.02
N LEU A 195 7.51 7.98 0.54
CA LEU A 195 6.82 9.02 -0.23
C LEU A 195 7.82 10.03 -0.82
N GLU A 196 7.58 10.55 -2.03
CA GLU A 196 8.47 11.53 -2.66
C GLU A 196 8.39 12.91 -2.00
N LYS A 197 7.20 13.29 -1.54
CA LYS A 197 6.98 14.55 -0.81
C LYS A 197 7.29 14.36 0.67
N ARG A 198 7.39 15.47 1.40
CA ARG A 198 7.74 15.47 2.82
C ARG A 198 6.81 14.59 3.65
N GLU A 199 5.53 14.91 3.66
CA GLU A 199 4.48 14.23 4.42
C GLU A 199 3.21 14.01 3.55
N ILE A 200 2.28 13.17 4.00
CA ILE A 200 1.00 12.92 3.31
C ILE A 200 0.23 14.21 2.99
N GLU A 201 0.30 15.26 3.83
CA GLU A 201 -0.40 16.51 3.61
C GLU A 201 0.01 17.19 2.30
N ASN A 202 1.28 17.02 1.88
CA ASN A 202 1.81 17.64 0.67
C ASN A 202 1.19 17.07 -0.62
N TYR A 203 0.39 16.01 -0.52
CA TYR A 203 -0.39 15.40 -1.60
C TYR A 203 -1.81 15.96 -1.76
N ILE A 204 -2.25 16.88 -0.90
CA ILE A 204 -3.61 17.43 -0.96
C ILE A 204 -3.71 18.43 -2.14
N PRO A 205 -4.50 18.12 -3.19
CA PRO A 205 -4.60 19.00 -4.34
C PRO A 205 -5.40 20.27 -4.01
N PHE A 206 -5.20 21.34 -4.80
CA PHE A 206 -5.88 22.62 -4.59
C PHE A 206 -7.40 22.50 -4.54
N SER A 207 -8.01 21.62 -5.36
CA SER A 207 -9.45 21.38 -5.35
C SER A 207 -9.97 20.92 -3.98
N VAL A 208 -9.18 20.13 -3.25
CA VAL A 208 -9.52 19.68 -1.90
C VAL A 208 -9.30 20.81 -0.91
N LEU A 209 -8.18 21.53 -0.98
CA LEU A 209 -7.90 22.67 -0.11
C LEU A 209 -8.96 23.77 -0.23
N ASP A 210 -9.43 24.06 -1.45
CA ASP A 210 -10.53 25.01 -1.71
C ASP A 210 -11.89 24.53 -1.18
N SER A 211 -12.03 23.23 -0.93
CA SER A 211 -13.24 22.63 -0.35
C SER A 211 -13.17 22.49 1.17
N VAL A 212 -11.95 22.42 1.74
CA VAL A 212 -11.69 22.36 3.18
C VAL A 212 -11.68 23.77 3.77
N TYR A 213 -11.05 24.72 3.09
CA TYR A 213 -10.93 26.10 3.50
C TYR A 213 -11.74 27.02 2.60
N ASN A 214 -12.08 28.20 3.11
CA ASN A 214 -12.62 29.26 2.25
C ASN A 214 -11.57 29.60 1.16
N PRO A 215 -11.92 29.70 -0.14
CA PRO A 215 -10.98 30.07 -1.18
C PRO A 215 -10.27 31.41 -0.93
N LYS A 216 -10.89 32.34 -0.18
CA LYS A 216 -10.28 33.62 0.23
C LYS A 216 -9.45 33.52 1.52
N TYR A 217 -9.25 32.33 2.07
CA TYR A 217 -8.45 32.12 3.27
C TYR A 217 -7.00 32.57 3.01
N PRO A 218 -6.46 33.55 3.77
CA PRO A 218 -5.16 34.14 3.46
C PRO A 218 -4.01 33.12 3.36
N LYS A 219 -3.99 32.09 4.23
CA LYS A 219 -2.95 31.04 4.16
C LYS A 219 -3.06 30.19 2.91
N LEU A 220 -4.27 29.84 2.46
CA LEU A 220 -4.46 29.11 1.22
C LEU A 220 -3.99 29.93 0.01
N GLN A 221 -4.28 31.23 0.00
CA GLN A 221 -3.81 32.14 -1.05
C GLN A 221 -2.29 32.30 -1.05
N ALA A 222 -1.67 32.37 0.14
CA ALA A 222 -0.22 32.38 0.28
C ALA A 222 0.40 31.05 -0.19
N PHE A 223 -0.15 29.90 0.20
CA PHE A 223 0.32 28.57 -0.20
C PHE A 223 0.24 28.35 -1.70
N LYS A 224 -0.82 28.84 -2.37
CA LYS A 224 -0.96 28.81 -3.84
C LYS A 224 0.13 29.58 -4.59
N LYS A 225 0.82 30.52 -3.94
CA LYS A 225 1.95 31.27 -4.52
C LYS A 225 3.26 30.48 -4.50
N LEU A 226 3.37 29.45 -3.65
CA LEU A 226 4.52 28.55 -3.67
C LEU A 226 4.52 27.75 -4.97
N ASN A 227 5.69 27.47 -5.54
CA ASN A 227 5.81 26.55 -6.66
C ASN A 227 5.68 25.08 -6.20
N HIS A 228 5.62 24.14 -7.15
CA HIS A 228 5.41 22.71 -6.83
C HIS A 228 6.52 22.09 -5.96
N ILE A 229 7.78 22.50 -6.15
CA ILE A 229 8.91 22.03 -5.32
C ILE A 229 8.75 22.54 -3.89
N GLN A 230 8.50 23.83 -3.73
CA GLN A 230 8.27 24.46 -2.42
C GLN A 230 7.11 23.83 -1.66
N ARG A 231 6.00 23.56 -2.36
CA ARG A 231 4.85 22.87 -1.76
C ARG A 231 5.15 21.44 -1.33
N SER A 232 6.07 20.76 -2.00
CA SER A 232 6.43 19.36 -1.68
C SER A 232 7.20 19.22 -0.36
N PHE A 233 7.83 20.28 0.12
CA PHE A 233 8.68 20.26 1.32
C PHE A 233 8.27 21.23 2.43
N TYR A 234 7.21 21.99 2.19
CA TYR A 234 6.59 22.83 3.21
C TYR A 234 5.88 21.97 4.27
N ASP A 235 6.16 22.23 5.55
CA ASP A 235 5.44 21.59 6.66
C ASP A 235 4.00 22.12 6.70
N MET A 236 3.05 21.35 6.21
CA MET A 236 1.66 21.83 6.15
C MET A 236 1.02 21.95 7.53
N LYS A 237 1.49 21.22 8.55
CA LYS A 237 0.92 21.27 9.90
C LYS A 237 1.46 22.48 10.66
N GLU A 238 2.78 22.61 10.71
CA GLU A 238 3.51 23.55 11.57
C GLU A 238 4.01 24.79 10.84
N GLY A 239 4.03 24.77 9.51
CA GLY A 239 4.57 25.84 8.69
C GLY A 239 6.06 26.07 8.92
N PHE A 240 6.43 27.33 9.15
CA PHE A 240 7.81 27.75 9.41
C PHE A 240 8.10 27.98 10.91
N LYS A 241 7.29 27.43 11.83
CA LYS A 241 7.47 27.60 13.28
C LYS A 241 8.75 26.98 13.84
N LYS A 242 9.04 25.73 13.46
CA LYS A 242 10.09 24.89 14.09
C LYS A 242 11.50 25.19 13.57
N VAL A 243 11.59 25.86 12.44
CA VAL A 243 12.83 26.12 11.73
C VAL A 243 12.77 27.57 11.29
N GLU A 244 13.67 28.41 11.81
CA GLU A 244 13.93 29.69 11.12
C GLU A 244 14.20 29.32 9.67
N TYR A 245 13.43 29.88 8.72
CA TYR A 245 13.54 29.61 7.28
C TYR A 245 14.95 29.88 6.70
N SER A 246 15.91 30.25 7.56
CA SER A 246 17.34 30.16 7.40
C SER A 246 17.73 29.05 6.42
N ASN A 247 18.49 29.50 5.43
CA ASN A 247 18.85 28.81 4.19
C ASN A 247 19.33 27.36 4.35
N ALA A 248 19.88 27.00 5.51
CA ALA A 248 20.64 25.77 5.70
C ALA A 248 19.80 24.48 5.65
N ILE A 249 18.64 24.45 6.30
CA ILE A 249 17.83 23.22 6.39
C ILE A 249 17.07 22.95 5.09
N TYR A 250 16.56 24.01 4.47
CA TYR A 250 15.73 23.91 3.25
C TYR A 250 16.55 24.07 1.96
N ASN A 251 17.88 24.13 2.04
CA ASN A 251 18.78 24.35 0.90
C ASN A 251 18.34 25.51 -0.02
N GLY A 252 17.79 26.57 0.59
CA GLY A 252 17.34 27.77 -0.12
C GLY A 252 16.13 27.65 -1.04
N ILE A 253 15.36 26.56 -1.00
CA ILE A 253 14.18 26.40 -1.88
C ILE A 253 13.11 27.49 -1.66
N PHE A 254 13.15 28.19 -0.53
CA PHE A 254 12.22 29.27 -0.20
C PHE A 254 12.81 30.70 -0.34
N ASN A 255 14.07 30.87 -0.78
CA ASN A 255 14.74 32.18 -0.83
C ASN A 255 14.08 33.21 -1.76
N ASN A 256 13.36 32.74 -2.78
CA ASN A 256 12.65 33.58 -3.73
C ASN A 256 11.18 33.83 -3.34
N VAL A 257 10.75 33.36 -2.17
CA VAL A 257 9.40 33.60 -1.66
C VAL A 257 9.36 34.94 -0.94
N CYS A 258 8.34 35.74 -1.25
CA CYS A 258 8.15 37.05 -0.61
C CYS A 258 7.91 36.90 0.90
N GLU A 259 8.48 37.80 1.70
CA GLU A 259 8.39 37.78 3.17
C GLU A 259 6.94 37.73 3.67
N ASP A 260 6.02 38.47 3.03
CA ASP A 260 4.60 38.45 3.39
C ASP A 260 3.98 37.04 3.24
N VAL A 261 4.42 36.27 2.25
CA VAL A 261 3.98 34.88 2.04
C VAL A 261 4.56 33.98 3.13
N LEU A 262 5.86 34.10 3.42
CA LEU A 262 6.51 33.33 4.48
C LEU A 262 5.85 33.59 5.84
N GLN A 263 5.62 34.87 6.17
CA GLN A 263 4.99 35.27 7.42
C GLN A 263 3.54 34.77 7.52
N THR A 264 2.78 34.79 6.42
CA THR A 264 1.41 34.24 6.38
C THR A 264 1.40 32.73 6.60
N LEU A 265 2.41 32.03 6.11
CA LEU A 265 2.55 30.57 6.21
C LEU A 265 3.30 30.12 7.47
N LYS A 266 3.71 31.05 8.34
CA LYS A 266 4.51 30.75 9.53
C LYS A 266 3.90 29.66 10.39
N ASP A 267 2.59 29.70 10.61
CA ASP A 267 1.92 28.82 11.59
C ASP A 267 1.33 27.53 11.01
N GLY A 268 1.52 27.27 9.71
CA GLY A 268 0.93 26.11 9.05
C GLY A 268 -0.60 26.18 8.95
N PHE A 269 -1.19 25.06 8.57
CA PHE A 269 -2.63 24.82 8.49
C PHE A 269 -3.18 24.12 9.75
N GLY A 270 -2.30 23.57 10.60
CA GLY A 270 -2.63 22.88 11.85
C GLY A 270 -2.82 21.36 11.68
N ASP A 271 -2.84 20.64 12.79
CA ASP A 271 -2.81 19.15 12.84
C ASP A 271 -4.03 18.46 12.23
N ASN A 272 -5.12 19.19 12.00
CA ASN A 272 -6.37 18.64 11.47
C ASN A 272 -6.46 18.67 9.94
N ILE A 273 -5.46 19.19 9.23
CA ILE A 273 -5.51 19.30 7.77
C ILE A 273 -5.65 17.93 7.10
N ALA A 274 -4.87 16.92 7.49
CA ALA A 274 -4.98 15.57 6.92
C ALA A 274 -6.36 14.94 7.19
N SER A 275 -6.87 15.02 8.42
CA SER A 275 -8.17 14.42 8.76
C SER A 275 -9.33 15.10 8.02
N GLN A 276 -9.23 16.39 7.73
CA GLN A 276 -10.21 17.12 6.93
C GLN A 276 -10.09 16.80 5.43
N ALA A 277 -8.88 16.85 4.88
CA ALA A 277 -8.61 16.73 3.45
C ALA A 277 -8.73 15.30 2.92
N PHE A 278 -8.39 14.29 3.71
CA PHE A 278 -8.53 12.88 3.35
C PHE A 278 -9.88 12.28 3.78
N SER A 279 -10.85 13.12 4.14
CA SER A 279 -12.22 12.66 4.35
C SER A 279 -12.79 12.08 3.06
N THR A 280 -13.54 10.97 3.17
CA THR A 280 -14.14 10.25 2.04
C THR A 280 -15.02 11.13 1.16
N LYS A 281 -15.62 12.20 1.71
CA LYS A 281 -16.38 13.20 0.94
C LYS A 281 -15.57 13.84 -0.20
N TYR A 282 -14.25 13.92 -0.08
CA TYR A 282 -13.37 14.57 -1.04
C TYR A 282 -12.63 13.61 -1.96
N PHE A 283 -12.81 12.30 -1.87
CA PHE A 283 -12.08 11.31 -2.70
C PHE A 283 -12.24 11.56 -4.21
N HIS A 284 -13.43 11.99 -4.64
CA HIS A 284 -13.68 12.35 -6.03
C HIS A 284 -12.81 13.51 -6.55
N LEU A 285 -12.29 14.36 -5.64
CA LEU A 285 -11.41 15.47 -5.96
C LEU A 285 -9.94 15.05 -6.10
N TYR A 286 -9.55 13.84 -5.69
CA TYR A 286 -8.23 13.24 -5.97
C TYR A 286 -8.21 12.57 -7.35
N SER A 287 -8.91 13.13 -8.33
CA SER A 287 -8.88 12.63 -9.71
C SER A 287 -7.53 12.92 -10.36
N LYS A 288 -7.12 12.10 -11.33
CA LYS A 288 -5.88 12.34 -12.10
C LYS A 288 -5.78 13.78 -12.60
N GLN A 289 -6.86 14.32 -13.15
CA GLN A 289 -6.89 15.69 -13.65
C GLN A 289 -6.56 16.73 -12.56
N ASN A 290 -7.17 16.61 -11.38
CA ASN A 290 -6.92 17.55 -10.29
C ASN A 290 -5.52 17.39 -9.69
N LEU A 291 -5.01 16.16 -9.65
CA LEU A 291 -3.64 15.88 -9.23
C LEU A 291 -2.64 16.47 -10.22
N ASP A 292 -2.82 16.24 -11.53
CA ASP A 292 -1.94 16.77 -12.58
C ASP A 292 -1.89 18.32 -12.60
N LEU A 293 -2.99 18.99 -12.22
CA LEU A 293 -3.03 20.45 -12.06
C LEU A 293 -2.19 20.95 -10.86
N TYR A 294 -2.01 20.10 -9.85
CA TYR A 294 -1.24 20.42 -8.65
C TYR A 294 0.23 19.99 -8.79
N ASP A 295 0.45 18.75 -9.22
CA ASP A 295 1.73 18.11 -9.50
C ASP A 295 1.51 16.79 -10.27
N THR A 296 2.11 16.68 -11.47
CA THR A 296 1.95 15.54 -12.38
C THR A 296 2.56 14.23 -11.88
N ASP A 297 3.44 14.28 -10.88
CA ASP A 297 4.10 13.08 -10.36
C ASP A 297 3.28 12.37 -9.28
N ILE A 298 2.34 13.07 -8.62
CA ILE A 298 1.49 12.47 -7.58
C ILE A 298 0.69 11.27 -8.12
N TYR A 299 0.10 11.39 -9.31
CA TYR A 299 -0.69 10.29 -9.85
C TYR A 299 0.18 9.05 -10.14
N LYS A 300 1.44 9.24 -10.53
CA LYS A 300 2.37 8.13 -10.78
C LYS A 300 2.67 7.39 -9.47
N GLU A 301 2.89 8.14 -8.39
CA GLU A 301 3.14 7.58 -7.08
C GLU A 301 1.89 6.90 -6.49
N PHE A 302 0.71 7.50 -6.63
CA PHE A 302 -0.57 6.87 -6.24
C PHE A 302 -0.80 5.56 -7.00
N LYS A 303 -0.43 5.53 -8.28
CA LYS A 303 -0.44 4.29 -9.07
C LYS A 303 0.59 3.29 -8.55
N HIS A 304 1.79 3.71 -8.18
CA HIS A 304 2.80 2.84 -7.59
C HIS A 304 2.30 2.20 -6.28
N ILE A 305 1.71 2.99 -5.38
CA ILE A 305 1.05 2.51 -4.16
C ILE A 305 -0.03 1.47 -4.49
N HIS A 306 -0.92 1.78 -5.43
CA HIS A 306 -1.97 0.85 -5.86
C HIS A 306 -1.40 -0.47 -6.42
N ASP A 307 -0.40 -0.38 -7.30
CA ASP A 307 0.20 -1.54 -7.93
C ASP A 307 0.95 -2.44 -6.92
N THR A 308 1.63 -1.82 -5.95
CA THR A 308 2.29 -2.49 -4.82
C THR A 308 1.28 -3.28 -4.00
N ILE A 309 0.19 -2.65 -3.53
CA ILE A 309 -0.85 -3.34 -2.75
C ILE A 309 -1.53 -4.43 -3.59
N SER A 310 -1.81 -4.15 -4.86
CA SER A 310 -2.34 -5.15 -5.79
C SER A 310 -1.39 -6.33 -5.99
N SER A 311 -0.08 -6.15 -5.83
CA SER A 311 0.90 -7.23 -5.95
C SER A 311 0.92 -8.18 -4.75
N LEU A 312 0.43 -7.72 -3.59
CA LEU A 312 0.27 -8.54 -2.38
C LEU A 312 -0.95 -9.48 -2.45
N LEU A 313 -1.84 -9.27 -3.42
CA LEU A 313 -3.04 -10.09 -3.64
C LEU A 313 -2.74 -11.19 -4.65
#